data_AF-A0A2A4INZ3-F1
#
_entry.id   AF-A0A2A4INZ3-F1
#
_cell.length_a   1.000
_cell.length_b   1.000
_cell.length_c   1.000
_cell.angle_alpha   90.00
_cell.angle_beta   90.00
_cell.angle_gamma   90.00
#
_symmetry.space_group_name_H-M   'P 1'
#
loop_
_entity.id
_entity.type
_entity.pdbx_description
1 polymer ?
#
loop_
_entity_poly.entity_id
_entity_poly.type
_entity_poly.pdbx_seq_one_letter_code
_entity_poly.pdbx_strand_id
1 'polypeptide(L)'
;MNSLLKIIIIFSAFFICSCLNFYTSSSSLNNNEIDKKYIGLYEAGITTTDRYNITYQSYVSVTVSSGGVVTVNISGGYISFLNNIYKENMVKLSDNSYSASITSSGYRYYFTFTFSDYALNFYFDRNDGTKGSGNLIKVR
;
A
#
# COMPACT_ATOMS: atom_id res chain seq x y z
N MET A 1 -2.86 -58.74 4.29
CA MET A 1 -3.02 -57.46 3.57
C MET A 1 -2.35 -57.57 2.21
N ASN A 2 -3.13 -57.65 1.12
CA ASN A 2 -2.64 -57.96 -0.22
C ASN A 2 -1.67 -56.88 -0.72
N SER A 3 -0.62 -57.30 -1.43
CA SER A 3 0.42 -56.43 -2.01
C SER A 3 -0.18 -55.23 -2.77
N LEU A 4 -1.27 -55.45 -3.51
CA LEU A 4 -2.04 -54.42 -4.20
C LEU A 4 -2.59 -53.32 -3.28
N LEU A 5 -3.09 -53.70 -2.10
CA LEU A 5 -3.66 -52.74 -1.14
C LEU A 5 -2.59 -51.80 -0.59
N LYS A 6 -1.36 -52.29 -0.42
CA LYS A 6 -0.22 -51.48 0.05
C LYS A 6 0.20 -50.43 -0.99
N ILE A 7 0.18 -50.79 -2.27
CA ILE A 7 0.56 -49.89 -3.37
C ILE A 7 -0.45 -48.74 -3.52
N ILE A 8 -1.75 -49.04 -3.41
CA ILE A 8 -2.81 -48.03 -3.50
C ILE A 8 -2.70 -47.00 -2.37
N ILE A 9 -2.44 -47.46 -1.14
CA ILE A 9 -2.29 -46.58 0.03
C ILE A 9 -1.09 -45.63 -0.16
N ILE A 10 0.04 -46.13 -0.64
CA ILE A 10 1.24 -45.32 -0.88
C ILE A 10 0.98 -44.24 -1.95
N PHE A 11 0.34 -44.60 -3.08
CA PHE A 11 0.02 -43.62 -4.13
C PHE A 11 -0.99 -42.56 -3.67
N SER A 12 -1.98 -42.94 -2.85
CA SER A 12 -2.94 -41.98 -2.27
C SER A 12 -2.28 -41.01 -1.27
N ALA A 13 -1.31 -41.47 -0.48
CA ALA A 13 -0.58 -40.62 0.47
C ALA A 13 0.30 -39.58 -0.25
N PHE A 14 0.92 -39.93 -1.39
CA PHE A 14 1.67 -38.97 -2.21
C PHE A 14 0.76 -37.90 -2.83
N PHE A 15 -0.45 -38.25 -3.25
CA PHE A 15 -1.43 -37.29 -3.78
C PHE A 15 -1.94 -36.31 -2.69
N ILE A 16 -2.22 -36.80 -1.49
CA ILE A 16 -2.70 -35.96 -0.37
C ILE A 16 -1.60 -35.00 0.11
N CYS A 17 -0.33 -35.43 0.19
CA CYS A 17 0.80 -34.56 0.52
C CYS A 17 1.08 -33.49 -0.57
N SER A 18 0.78 -33.80 -1.84
CA SER A 18 0.90 -32.84 -2.95
C SER A 18 -0.18 -31.77 -2.90
N CYS A 19 -1.37 -32.09 -2.38
CA CYS A 19 -2.44 -31.11 -2.11
C CYS A 19 -2.21 -30.32 -0.80
N LEU A 20 -1.57 -30.90 0.22
CA LEU A 20 -1.26 -30.19 1.48
C LEU A 20 -0.13 -29.16 1.31
N ASN A 21 0.81 -29.38 0.38
CA ASN A 21 1.79 -28.35 -0.01
C ASN A 21 1.18 -27.24 -0.89
N PHE A 22 -0.06 -27.39 -1.35
CA PHE A 22 -0.79 -26.35 -2.08
C PHE A 22 -1.41 -25.30 -1.15
N TYR A 23 -1.48 -25.57 0.16
CA TYR A 23 -2.01 -24.64 1.17
C TYR A 23 -0.93 -23.78 1.87
N THR A 24 0.35 -23.95 1.54
CA THR A 24 1.44 -23.10 2.05
C THR A 24 2.12 -22.25 0.98
N SER A 25 1.63 -22.30 -0.27
CA SER A 25 2.14 -21.49 -1.39
C SER A 25 1.07 -20.59 -2.02
N SER A 26 0.11 -20.10 -1.24
CA SER A 26 -0.60 -18.86 -1.60
C SER A 26 0.23 -17.64 -1.22
N SER A 27 1.54 -17.65 -1.50
CA SER A 27 2.25 -16.40 -1.75
C SER A 27 1.81 -15.96 -3.15
N SER A 28 0.70 -15.24 -3.22
CA SER A 28 0.44 -14.41 -4.38
C SER A 28 1.71 -13.59 -4.61
N LEU A 29 2.38 -13.80 -5.75
CA LEU A 29 3.53 -13.05 -6.24
C LEU A 29 3.20 -11.57 -6.54
N ASN A 30 2.18 -11.00 -5.90
CA ASN A 30 1.91 -9.58 -5.84
C ASN A 30 2.47 -9.07 -4.51
N ASN A 31 3.79 -8.88 -4.46
CA ASN A 31 4.45 -8.19 -3.37
C ASN A 31 4.17 -6.68 -3.50
N ASN A 32 2.89 -6.31 -3.36
CA ASN A 32 2.42 -4.93 -3.44
C ASN A 32 2.66 -4.15 -2.13
N GLU A 33 3.27 -4.81 -1.13
CA GLU A 33 3.83 -4.14 0.04
C GLU A 33 4.97 -3.22 -0.38
N ILE A 34 5.03 -2.05 0.26
CA ILE A 34 6.15 -1.13 0.10
C ILE A 34 7.43 -1.79 0.62
N ASP A 35 8.49 -1.75 -0.18
CA ASP A 35 9.79 -2.35 0.19
C ASP A 35 10.25 -1.87 1.58
N LYS A 36 10.71 -2.82 2.41
CA LYS A 36 11.08 -2.58 3.83
C LYS A 36 12.10 -1.46 4.04
N LYS A 37 12.95 -1.16 3.06
CA LYS A 37 13.91 -0.05 3.12
C LYS A 37 13.25 1.33 3.25
N TYR A 38 11.98 1.45 2.84
CA TYR A 38 11.20 2.68 2.91
C TYR A 38 10.39 2.82 4.20
N ILE A 39 10.45 1.85 5.12
CA ILE A 39 9.84 1.95 6.46
C ILE A 39 10.34 3.23 7.15
N GLY A 40 9.40 3.97 7.74
CA GLY A 40 9.68 5.22 8.41
C GLY A 40 8.50 6.18 8.42
N LEU A 41 8.72 7.35 9.01
CA LEU A 41 7.79 8.47 9.06
C LEU A 41 8.30 9.59 8.14
N TYR A 42 7.45 10.07 7.25
CA TYR A 42 7.73 11.15 6.31
C TYR A 42 6.76 12.29 6.54
N GLU A 43 7.24 13.52 6.65
CA GLU A 43 6.40 14.68 6.99
C GLU A 43 6.82 15.93 6.21
N ALA A 44 5.84 16.74 5.81
CA ALA A 44 6.06 18.08 5.28
C ALA A 44 4.75 18.88 5.15
N GLY A 45 4.90 20.20 4.98
CA GLY A 45 3.87 21.02 4.34
C GLY A 45 3.81 20.71 2.84
N ILE A 46 2.60 20.60 2.30
CA ILE A 46 2.32 20.38 0.88
C ILE A 46 1.40 21.48 0.35
N THR A 47 1.42 21.63 -0.96
CA THR A 47 0.46 22.48 -1.66
C THR A 47 -0.74 21.64 -2.07
N THR A 48 -1.93 22.10 -1.69
CA THR A 48 -3.21 21.53 -2.13
C THR A 48 -3.93 22.52 -3.02
N THR A 49 -4.68 22.02 -4.00
CA THR A 49 -5.48 22.84 -4.93
C THR A 49 -6.85 22.21 -5.02
N ASP A 50 -7.88 22.99 -4.70
CA ASP A 50 -9.26 22.51 -4.75
C ASP A 50 -9.81 22.49 -6.19
N ARG A 51 -11.07 22.05 -6.33
CA ARG A 51 -11.78 22.00 -7.61
C ARG A 51 -11.96 23.35 -8.31
N TYR A 52 -11.79 24.47 -7.58
CA TYR A 52 -11.90 25.83 -8.09
C TYR A 52 -10.52 26.44 -8.40
N ASN A 53 -9.46 25.62 -8.35
CA ASN A 53 -8.06 26.04 -8.50
C ASN A 53 -7.57 26.99 -7.39
N ILE A 54 -8.21 26.99 -6.21
CA ILE A 54 -7.74 27.75 -5.05
C ILE A 54 -6.67 26.93 -4.36
N THR A 55 -5.52 27.56 -4.11
CA THR A 55 -4.36 26.93 -3.50
C THR A 55 -4.36 27.12 -1.99
N TYR A 56 -4.08 26.04 -1.26
CA TYR A 56 -3.93 26.05 0.19
C TYR A 56 -2.64 25.37 0.61
N GLN A 57 -2.21 25.65 1.83
CA GLN A 57 -1.17 24.89 2.51
C GLN A 57 -1.83 23.84 3.39
N SER A 58 -1.39 22.60 3.24
CA SER A 58 -1.79 21.47 4.09
C SER A 58 -0.53 20.83 4.67
N TYR A 59 -0.65 20.16 5.80
CA TYR A 59 0.38 19.32 6.36
C TYR A 59 0.08 17.86 6.04
N VAL A 60 1.09 17.08 5.69
CA VAL A 60 0.97 15.64 5.48
C VAL A 60 1.99 14.90 6.31
N SER A 61 1.55 13.83 6.96
CA SER A 61 2.41 12.78 7.47
C SER A 61 2.06 11.42 6.86
N VAL A 62 3.09 10.68 6.45
CA VAL A 62 2.98 9.33 5.90
C VAL A 62 3.86 8.41 6.73
N THR A 63 3.25 7.41 7.36
CA THR A 63 3.95 6.37 8.11
C THR A 63 3.92 5.07 7.34
N VAL A 64 5.08 4.56 6.94
CA VAL A 64 5.25 3.25 6.33
C VAL A 64 5.65 2.28 7.44
N SER A 65 4.73 1.39 7.84
CA SER A 65 4.94 0.42 8.92
C SER A 65 5.43 -0.93 8.39
N SER A 66 6.08 -1.72 9.26
CA SER A 66 6.34 -3.13 8.98
C SER A 66 5.01 -3.89 8.88
N GLY A 67 4.83 -4.70 7.83
CA GLY A 67 3.59 -5.47 7.60
C GLY A 67 2.66 -4.91 6.53
N GLY A 68 3.16 -4.04 5.66
CA GLY A 68 2.45 -3.56 4.48
C GLY A 68 1.29 -2.60 4.77
N VAL A 69 1.41 -1.79 5.82
CA VAL A 69 0.42 -0.75 6.14
C VAL A 69 1.06 0.63 6.00
N VAL A 70 0.39 1.50 5.25
CA VAL A 70 0.74 2.92 5.10
C VAL A 70 -0.35 3.77 5.74
N THR A 71 -0.01 4.53 6.77
CA THR A 71 -0.93 5.50 7.37
C THR A 71 -0.68 6.85 6.72
N VAL A 72 -1.71 7.43 6.11
CA VAL A 72 -1.66 8.79 5.54
C VAL A 72 -2.55 9.71 6.37
N ASN A 73 -1.97 10.81 6.83
CA ASN A 73 -2.65 11.88 7.52
C ASN A 73 -2.47 13.19 6.74
N ILE A 74 -3.57 13.87 6.41
CA ILE A 74 -3.58 15.16 5.73
C ILE A 74 -4.44 16.11 6.56
N SER A 75 -3.88 17.26 6.93
CA SER A 75 -4.60 18.28 7.69
C SER A 75 -4.36 19.68 7.12
N GLY A 76 -5.39 20.53 7.12
CA GLY A 76 -5.32 21.89 6.57
C GLY A 76 -5.82 21.99 5.13
N GLY A 77 -6.03 23.22 4.65
CA GLY A 77 -6.52 23.47 3.28
C GLY A 77 -7.85 22.81 2.96
N TYR A 78 -8.82 22.87 3.89
CA TYR A 78 -10.15 22.23 3.80
C TYR A 78 -10.14 20.70 3.65
N ILE A 79 -9.00 20.05 3.85
CA ILE A 79 -8.86 18.59 3.82
C ILE A 79 -8.54 18.11 5.24
N SER A 80 -9.27 17.09 5.66
CA SER A 80 -8.98 16.30 6.84
C SER A 80 -9.10 14.84 6.44
N PHE A 81 -7.98 14.13 6.46
CA PHE A 81 -7.89 12.74 6.06
C PHE A 81 -6.96 12.01 7.03
N LEU A 82 -7.42 10.91 7.60
CA LEU A 82 -6.59 10.00 8.38
C LEU A 82 -7.06 8.57 8.12
N ASN A 83 -6.31 7.82 7.31
CA ASN A 83 -6.65 6.43 7.04
C ASN A 83 -5.40 5.56 6.86
N ASN A 84 -5.60 4.27 7.09
CA ASN A 84 -4.63 3.22 6.79
C ASN A 84 -4.91 2.64 5.40
N ILE A 85 -3.84 2.48 4.62
CA ILE A 85 -3.82 1.83 3.33
C ILE A 85 -3.07 0.51 3.51
N TYR A 86 -3.80 -0.60 3.36
CA TYR A 86 -3.25 -1.94 3.46
C TYR A 86 -2.69 -2.40 2.11
N LYS A 87 -1.75 -3.34 2.12
CA LYS A 87 -1.06 -3.89 0.93
C LYS A 87 -1.99 -4.37 -0.18
N GLU A 88 -3.18 -4.84 0.17
CA GLU A 88 -4.20 -5.30 -0.78
C GLU A 88 -4.75 -4.16 -1.65
N ASN A 89 -4.66 -2.92 -1.16
CA ASN A 89 -5.09 -1.70 -1.85
C ASN A 89 -3.94 -0.97 -2.54
N MET A 90 -2.73 -1.54 -2.52
CA MET A 90 -1.54 -0.95 -3.12
C MET A 90 -1.19 -1.66 -4.43
N VAL A 91 -0.56 -0.92 -5.34
CA VAL A 91 0.00 -1.42 -6.60
C VAL A 91 1.39 -0.83 -6.77
N LYS A 92 2.40 -1.69 -6.91
CA LYS A 92 3.77 -1.27 -7.22
C LYS A 92 3.84 -0.85 -8.69
N LEU A 93 4.26 0.39 -8.94
CA LEU A 93 4.41 0.96 -10.28
C LEU A 93 5.85 0.83 -10.80
N SER A 94 6.83 0.98 -9.90
CA SER A 94 8.27 0.82 -10.15
C SER A 94 9.00 0.44 -8.85
N ASP A 95 10.31 0.27 -8.89
CA ASP A 95 11.12 -0.10 -7.72
C ASP A 95 10.90 0.80 -6.50
N ASN A 96 10.67 2.09 -6.73
CA ASN A 96 10.49 3.10 -5.69
C ASN A 96 9.13 3.80 -5.75
N SER A 97 8.21 3.37 -6.61
CA SER A 97 6.92 4.04 -6.79
C SER A 97 5.75 3.09 -6.59
N TYR A 98 4.75 3.55 -5.85
CA TYR A 98 3.57 2.80 -5.44
C TYR A 98 2.33 3.68 -5.58
N SER A 99 1.21 3.09 -5.94
CA SER A 99 -0.09 3.77 -5.97
C SER A 99 -1.10 3.05 -5.10
N ALA A 100 -2.09 3.80 -4.63
CA ALA A 100 -3.19 3.24 -3.84
C ALA A 100 -4.48 4.02 -4.09
N SER A 101 -5.63 3.38 -3.87
CA SER A 101 -6.91 4.06 -3.88
C SER A 101 -7.75 3.68 -2.67
N ILE A 102 -8.35 4.67 -2.03
CA ILE A 102 -9.17 4.48 -0.84
C ILE A 102 -10.30 5.52 -0.83
N THR A 103 -11.47 5.11 -0.34
CA THR A 103 -12.62 5.98 -0.16
C THR A 103 -12.71 6.38 1.31
N SER A 104 -12.81 7.68 1.58
CA SER A 104 -12.99 8.22 2.93
C SER A 104 -13.88 9.45 2.88
N SER A 105 -14.82 9.56 3.82
CA SER A 105 -15.76 10.69 3.93
C SER A 105 -16.52 11.00 2.63
N GLY A 106 -16.90 9.97 1.86
CA GLY A 106 -17.63 10.13 0.60
C GLY A 106 -16.77 10.49 -0.62
N TYR A 107 -15.47 10.69 -0.44
CA TYR A 107 -14.54 10.98 -1.52
C TYR A 107 -13.60 9.80 -1.78
N ARG A 108 -13.27 9.58 -3.05
CA ARG A 108 -12.25 8.61 -3.45
C ARG A 108 -10.94 9.34 -3.67
N TYR A 109 -9.90 8.88 -3.00
CA TYR A 109 -8.54 9.36 -3.11
C TYR A 109 -7.71 8.38 -3.92
N TYR A 110 -6.83 8.91 -4.75
CA TYR A 110 -5.83 8.20 -5.54
C TYR A 110 -4.46 8.73 -5.12
N PHE A 111 -3.68 7.90 -4.44
CA PHE A 111 -2.37 8.25 -3.92
C PHE A 111 -1.26 7.73 -4.82
N THR A 112 -0.17 8.49 -4.91
CA THR A 112 1.10 8.03 -5.45
C THR A 112 2.21 8.37 -4.47
N PHE A 113 3.01 7.35 -4.14
CA PHE A 113 4.15 7.42 -3.25
C PHE A 113 5.41 7.11 -4.06
N THR A 114 6.31 8.09 -4.21
CA THR A 114 7.60 7.86 -4.89
C THR A 114 8.75 8.15 -3.94
N PHE A 115 9.44 7.10 -3.53
CA PHE A 115 10.47 7.16 -2.51
C PHE A 115 11.86 7.47 -3.08
N SER A 116 12.66 8.13 -2.25
CA SER A 116 14.10 8.29 -2.35
C SER A 116 14.74 7.91 -1.01
N ASP A 117 16.07 8.02 -0.88
CA ASP A 117 16.77 7.57 0.32
C ASP A 117 16.34 8.32 1.60
N TYR A 118 15.98 9.60 1.48
CA TYR A 118 15.66 10.48 2.61
C TYR A 118 14.32 11.21 2.48
N ALA A 119 13.58 10.97 1.40
CA ALA A 119 12.34 11.69 1.13
C ALA A 119 11.30 10.87 0.36
N LEU A 120 10.07 11.32 0.43
CA LEU A 120 8.91 10.78 -0.26
C LEU A 120 8.25 11.89 -1.08
N ASN A 121 8.25 11.76 -2.40
CA ASN A 121 7.37 12.56 -3.24
C ASN A 121 5.95 12.00 -3.11
N PHE A 122 5.10 12.78 -2.46
CA PHE A 122 3.71 12.45 -2.20
C PHE A 122 2.81 13.20 -3.18
N TYR A 123 1.85 12.48 -3.73
CA TYR A 123 0.79 13.04 -4.55
C TYR A 123 -0.54 12.38 -4.19
N PHE A 124 -1.61 13.16 -4.20
CA PHE A 124 -2.96 12.63 -4.26
C PHE A 124 -3.84 13.40 -5.23
N ASP A 125 -4.81 12.67 -5.78
CA ASP A 125 -5.96 13.22 -6.48
C ASP A 125 -7.25 12.71 -5.82
N ARG A 126 -8.20 13.60 -5.62
CA ARG A 126 -9.52 13.30 -5.07
C ARG A 126 -10.53 13.42 -6.21
N ASN A 127 -11.48 12.49 -6.27
CA ASN A 127 -12.47 12.41 -7.36
C ASN A 127 -13.37 13.64 -7.56
N ASP A 128 -13.29 14.65 -6.70
CA ASP A 128 -13.97 15.94 -6.86
C ASP A 128 -13.09 17.02 -7.51
N GLY A 129 -11.87 16.67 -7.94
CA GLY A 129 -10.89 17.55 -8.58
C GLY A 129 -9.87 18.18 -7.61
N THR A 130 -9.96 17.86 -6.32
CA THR A 130 -8.99 18.36 -5.32
C THR A 130 -7.72 17.53 -5.37
N LYS A 131 -6.57 18.18 -5.55
CA LYS A 131 -5.26 17.52 -5.66
C LYS A 131 -4.26 18.10 -4.69
N GLY A 132 -3.24 17.33 -4.34
CA GLY A 132 -2.14 17.84 -3.53
C GLY A 132 -0.84 17.11 -3.80
N SER A 133 0.25 17.84 -3.63
CA SER A 133 1.59 17.32 -3.88
C SER A 133 2.64 18.00 -3.03
N GLY A 134 3.63 17.23 -2.60
CA GLY A 134 4.80 17.77 -1.93
C GLY A 134 5.87 16.73 -1.72
N ASN A 135 7.03 17.19 -1.28
CA ASN A 135 8.16 16.35 -0.93
C ASN A 135 8.25 16.27 0.60
N LEU A 136 8.08 15.07 1.15
CA LEU A 136 8.05 14.79 2.57
C LEU A 136 9.42 14.27 3.00
N ILE A 137 9.98 14.85 4.06
CA ILE A 137 11.29 14.46 4.57
C ILE A 137 11.12 13.30 5.54
N LYS A 138 11.99 12.31 5.45
CA LYS A 138 12.04 11.22 6.43
C LYS A 138 12.52 11.75 7.77
N VAL A 139 11.70 11.63 8.81
CA VAL A 139 12.01 12.10 10.17
C VAL A 139 12.32 10.95 11.13
N ARG A 140 11.86 9.73 10.84
CA ARG A 140 12.14 8.50 11.60
C ARG A 140 12.21 7.29 10.68
#